data_AF-A0A1V5ZF90-F1
#
_entry.id   AF-A0A1V5ZF90-F1
#
_cell.length_a   1.000
_cell.length_b   1.000
_cell.length_c   1.000
_cell.angle_alpha   90.00
_cell.angle_beta   90.00
_cell.angle_gamma   90.00
#
_symmetry.space_group_name_H-M   'P 1'
#
loop_
_entity.id
_entity.type
_entity.pdbx_description
1 polymer ?
#
loop_
_entity_poly.entity_id
_entity_poly.type
_entity_poly.pdbx_seq_one_letter_code
_entity_poly.pdbx_strand_id
1 'polypeptide(L)'
;MNAKRILQGLLWAAAATTTVALAGCSRTEEEVKPDPSVTPDASDPKAHDSAALPTEWTCPQGVSGAKMVLIPWPDGSAYCIDEREAVYAEYKQFLDAKGDDFSGQPPECAWNDSFVPGWEDAAHEIPQCSVWLIDTEPDRAANCMDFCDAWAYCAWAGKRLCGVRGAAPGKLSLFADGQEEQVAPTRESEWFNVCSQGGTTKYPYGDAYEPGRCIDQTKIDAEGQDSALAVRDAVDNACRGTNSPYDAVYNMSGSVMQWLNICYTGECVIQGGRWHMEALSCEHNYGVASIRSLTVVDGVRCCADAVPKTESNP
;
A
#
# COMPACT_ATOMS: atom_id res chain seq x y z
N MET A 1 -50.90 -11.83 -34.86
CA MET A 1 -51.72 -10.81 -34.17
C MET A 1 -50.86 -9.56 -33.98
N ASN A 2 -51.31 -8.47 -34.61
CA ASN A 2 -51.04 -7.05 -34.38
C ASN A 2 -49.63 -6.52 -34.11
N ALA A 3 -49.07 -5.95 -35.19
CA ALA A 3 -48.25 -4.75 -35.15
C ALA A 3 -49.09 -3.51 -34.77
N LYS A 4 -48.52 -2.58 -33.99
CA LYS A 4 -48.87 -1.15 -34.07
C LYS A 4 -47.79 -0.23 -33.48
N ARG A 5 -47.39 0.70 -34.35
CA ARG A 5 -46.57 1.92 -34.18
C ARG A 5 -47.04 2.84 -33.04
N ILE A 6 -46.11 3.53 -32.37
CA ILE A 6 -46.21 4.92 -31.86
C ILE A 6 -44.77 5.49 -31.81
N LEU A 7 -44.34 6.36 -32.72
CA LEU A 7 -44.45 7.83 -32.83
C LEU A 7 -43.36 8.61 -32.05
N GLN A 8 -42.73 9.53 -32.80
CA GLN A 8 -41.66 10.45 -32.45
C GLN A 8 -42.04 11.45 -31.35
N GLY A 9 -41.03 11.91 -30.60
CA GLY A 9 -41.09 13.11 -29.77
C GLY A 9 -39.70 13.70 -29.57
N LEU A 10 -39.32 14.65 -30.44
CA LEU A 10 -38.23 15.59 -30.17
C LEU A 10 -38.63 16.48 -28.99
N LEU A 11 -37.74 16.66 -28.02
CA LEU A 11 -37.82 17.78 -27.08
C LEU A 11 -36.43 18.39 -26.89
N TRP A 12 -36.35 19.65 -27.28
CA TRP A 12 -35.28 20.58 -27.01
C TRP A 12 -35.24 20.89 -25.51
N ALA A 13 -34.04 20.92 -24.91
CA ALA A 13 -33.79 21.60 -23.65
C ALA A 13 -32.67 22.63 -23.88
N ALA A 14 -33.04 23.90 -23.76
CA ALA A 14 -32.17 25.06 -23.91
C ALA A 14 -31.25 25.21 -22.70
N ALA A 15 -30.02 25.66 -22.97
CA ALA A 15 -29.00 26.00 -22.00
C ALA A 15 -29.41 27.21 -21.14
N ALA A 16 -29.23 27.09 -19.83
CA ALA A 16 -29.23 28.21 -18.89
C ALA A 16 -27.80 28.42 -18.38
N THR A 17 -27.14 29.47 -18.86
CA THR A 17 -25.81 29.89 -18.40
C THR A 17 -26.01 30.84 -17.22
N THR A 18 -25.74 30.39 -16.00
CA THR A 18 -25.76 31.24 -14.80
C THR A 18 -24.41 31.91 -14.62
N THR A 19 -24.37 33.22 -14.87
CA THR A 19 -23.22 34.08 -14.59
C THR A 19 -23.21 34.40 -13.09
N VAL A 20 -22.22 33.90 -12.35
CA VAL A 20 -21.99 34.27 -10.95
C VAL A 20 -21.10 35.51 -10.93
N ALA A 21 -21.66 36.64 -10.47
CA ALA A 21 -20.93 37.85 -10.19
C ALA A 21 -20.17 37.71 -8.87
N LEU A 22 -18.84 37.68 -8.92
CA LEU A 22 -17.97 37.78 -7.74
C LEU A 22 -17.96 39.22 -7.24
N ALA A 23 -18.59 39.46 -6.09
CA ALA A 23 -18.46 40.70 -5.34
C ALA A 23 -17.09 40.73 -4.65
N GLY A 24 -16.22 41.64 -5.10
CA GLY A 24 -14.92 41.88 -4.51
C GLY A 24 -15.06 42.50 -3.11
N CYS A 25 -14.53 41.80 -2.11
CA CYS A 25 -14.21 42.40 -0.81
C CYS A 25 -12.76 42.89 -0.85
N SER A 26 -12.56 44.20 -1.01
CA SER A 26 -11.27 44.85 -0.78
C SER A 26 -10.88 44.68 0.69
N ARG A 27 -9.82 43.91 0.95
CA ARG A 27 -9.06 43.99 2.19
C ARG A 27 -8.11 45.17 2.09
N THR A 28 -8.28 46.15 2.97
CA THR A 28 -7.29 47.19 3.24
C THR A 28 -6.12 46.55 3.97
N GLU A 29 -4.95 46.52 3.35
CA GLU A 29 -3.69 46.17 3.99
C GLU A 29 -3.30 47.28 4.95
N GLU A 30 -3.25 46.97 6.24
CA GLU A 30 -2.71 47.84 7.28
C GLU A 30 -1.22 47.54 7.40
N GLU A 31 -0.40 48.50 6.97
CA GLU A 31 1.06 48.45 6.97
C GLU A 31 1.58 48.52 8.41
N VAL A 32 1.84 47.36 9.02
CA VAL A 32 2.49 47.27 10.34
C VAL A 32 3.99 47.52 10.17
N LYS A 33 4.45 48.68 10.64
CA LYS A 33 5.89 48.99 10.77
C LYS A 33 6.53 48.09 11.83
N PRO A 34 7.68 47.45 11.55
CA PRO A 34 8.43 46.72 12.57
C PRO A 34 9.12 47.66 13.56
N ASP A 35 8.98 47.34 14.84
CA ASP A 35 9.61 47.99 15.99
C ASP A 35 11.12 47.65 16.04
N PRO A 36 12.04 48.63 16.00
CA PRO A 36 13.47 48.38 16.06
C PRO A 36 13.96 48.37 17.51
N SER A 37 13.58 47.38 18.31
CA SER A 37 14.15 47.25 19.67
C SER A 37 13.99 45.88 20.33
N VAL A 38 14.52 44.81 19.73
CA VAL A 38 14.83 43.58 20.48
C VAL A 38 16.22 43.08 20.09
N THR A 39 17.20 43.30 20.96
CA THR A 39 18.50 42.63 20.92
C THR A 39 18.31 41.16 21.29
N PRO A 40 18.79 40.20 20.49
CA PRO A 40 18.85 38.81 20.92
C PRO A 40 20.01 38.65 21.91
N ASP A 41 19.67 38.17 23.11
CA ASP A 41 20.62 37.75 24.13
C ASP A 41 21.40 36.54 23.60
N ALA A 42 22.73 36.66 23.61
CA ALA A 42 23.64 35.65 23.10
C ALA A 42 23.82 34.53 24.14
N SER A 43 22.82 33.67 24.27
CA SER A 43 22.97 32.39 24.97
C SER A 43 23.28 31.29 23.96
N ASP A 44 24.59 31.04 23.83
CA ASP A 44 25.28 29.81 23.45
C ASP A 44 24.37 28.65 22.93
N PRO A 45 24.26 28.44 21.61
CA PRO A 45 23.64 27.22 21.10
C PRO A 45 24.57 26.07 21.40
N LYS A 46 24.24 25.28 22.43
CA LYS A 46 24.75 23.91 22.55
C LYS A 46 24.61 23.26 21.19
N ALA A 47 25.76 23.00 20.57
CA ALA A 47 25.86 22.16 19.39
C ALA A 47 25.16 20.84 19.72
N HIS A 48 23.93 20.68 19.22
CA HIS A 48 23.38 19.37 19.03
C HIS A 48 24.33 18.69 18.06
N ASP A 49 25.03 17.66 18.53
CA ASP A 49 25.80 16.75 17.69
C ASP A 49 24.88 16.30 16.54
N SER A 50 25.01 16.96 15.38
CA SER A 50 24.53 16.42 14.12
C SER A 50 25.41 15.22 13.83
N ALA A 51 25.03 14.08 14.42
CA ALA A 51 25.52 12.79 13.99
C ALA A 51 25.33 12.76 12.47
N ALA A 52 26.45 12.66 11.73
CA ALA A 52 26.42 12.61 10.29
C ALA A 52 25.51 11.45 9.88
N LEU A 53 24.54 11.73 9.00
CA LEU A 53 23.68 10.69 8.43
C LEU A 53 24.58 9.62 7.78
N PRO A 54 24.24 8.33 7.88
CA PRO A 54 24.97 7.27 7.20
C PRO A 54 25.13 7.59 5.72
N THR A 55 26.35 7.44 5.20
CA THR A 55 26.64 7.69 3.79
C THR A 55 26.13 6.59 2.87
N GLU A 56 25.86 5.39 3.40
CA GLU A 56 25.27 4.27 2.66
C GLU A 56 24.27 3.47 3.54
N TRP A 57 23.16 3.07 2.92
CA TRP A 57 22.10 2.27 3.53
C TRP A 57 22.04 0.88 2.87
N THR A 58 21.53 -0.11 3.61
CA THR A 58 21.23 -1.45 3.09
C THR A 58 19.95 -1.99 3.74
N CYS A 59 19.39 -3.05 3.17
CA CYS A 59 18.26 -3.74 3.78
C CYS A 59 18.72 -4.66 4.92
N PRO A 60 17.89 -4.83 5.97
CA PRO A 60 18.23 -5.71 7.07
C PRO A 60 18.46 -7.13 6.58
N GLN A 61 19.56 -7.74 7.05
CA GLN A 61 19.90 -9.12 6.75
C GLN A 61 19.19 -10.08 7.72
N GLY A 62 19.06 -11.35 7.33
CA GLY A 62 18.47 -12.39 8.19
C GLY A 62 16.96 -12.30 8.36
N VAL A 63 16.28 -11.48 7.56
CA VAL A 63 14.80 -11.42 7.48
C VAL A 63 14.26 -12.60 6.67
N SER A 64 13.00 -12.98 6.92
CA SER A 64 12.31 -14.07 6.19
C SER A 64 11.36 -13.53 5.11
N GLY A 65 10.83 -14.43 4.27
CA GLY A 65 9.95 -14.07 3.15
C GLY A 65 10.71 -13.52 1.94
N ALA A 66 10.03 -12.72 1.12
CA ALA A 66 10.59 -12.19 -0.11
C ALA A 66 11.85 -11.34 0.12
N LYS A 67 12.74 -11.32 -0.88
CA LYS A 67 13.91 -10.43 -0.86
C LYS A 67 13.46 -8.98 -0.83
N MET A 68 14.20 -8.13 -0.11
CA MET A 68 13.89 -6.71 -0.04
C MET A 68 14.71 -5.88 -1.03
N VAL A 69 14.11 -4.80 -1.51
CA VAL A 69 14.70 -3.76 -2.35
C VAL A 69 14.85 -2.48 -1.54
N LEU A 70 16.04 -1.88 -1.58
CA LEU A 70 16.33 -0.60 -0.93
C LEU A 70 15.78 0.55 -1.78
N ILE A 71 14.89 1.35 -1.19
CA ILE A 71 14.25 2.49 -1.83
C ILE A 71 14.74 3.78 -1.16
N PRO A 72 15.38 4.70 -1.90
CA PRO A 72 15.83 5.96 -1.35
C PRO A 72 14.68 6.96 -1.26
N TRP A 73 14.73 7.79 -0.23
CA TRP A 73 13.98 9.02 -0.13
C TRP A 73 14.80 10.20 -0.70
N PRO A 74 14.15 11.29 -1.16
CA PRO A 74 14.85 12.48 -1.64
C PRO A 74 15.76 13.17 -0.62
N ASP A 75 15.57 12.95 0.68
CA ASP A 75 16.40 13.52 1.75
C ASP A 75 17.65 12.69 2.07
N GLY A 76 17.87 11.58 1.36
CA GLY A 76 18.99 10.66 1.57
C GLY A 76 18.74 9.59 2.64
N SER A 77 17.58 9.57 3.30
CA SER A 77 17.14 8.39 4.06
C SER A 77 16.66 7.28 3.11
N ALA A 78 16.44 6.07 3.63
CA ALA A 78 15.95 4.95 2.83
C ALA A 78 15.09 4.01 3.67
N TYR A 79 14.33 3.17 2.98
CA TYR A 79 13.58 2.05 3.55
C TYR A 79 13.72 0.86 2.62
N CYS A 80 13.24 -0.28 3.07
CA CYS A 80 13.24 -1.51 2.31
C CYS A 80 11.81 -2.00 2.15
N ILE A 81 11.51 -2.57 0.98
CA ILE A 81 10.23 -3.18 0.66
C ILE A 81 10.48 -4.54 0.03
N ASP A 82 9.61 -5.51 0.31
CA ASP A 82 9.64 -6.80 -0.37
C ASP A 82 9.49 -6.62 -1.89
N GLU A 83 10.27 -7.35 -2.68
CA GLU A 83 10.27 -7.26 -4.14
C GLU A 83 8.95 -7.73 -4.76
N ARG A 84 8.22 -8.61 -4.07
CA ARG A 84 6.90 -9.12 -4.46
C ARG A 84 5.98 -9.28 -3.25
N GLU A 85 4.71 -9.57 -3.51
CA GLU A 85 3.76 -10.02 -2.49
C GLU A 85 4.30 -11.28 -1.80
N ALA A 86 3.93 -11.47 -0.53
CA ALA A 86 4.19 -12.72 0.17
C ALA A 86 3.49 -13.86 -0.57
N VAL A 87 4.17 -15.00 -0.71
CA VAL A 87 3.57 -16.18 -1.33
C VAL A 87 3.18 -17.22 -0.28
N TYR A 88 2.29 -18.12 -0.65
CA TYR A 88 1.83 -19.24 0.18
C TYR A 88 2.97 -20.03 0.83
N ALA A 89 4.05 -20.34 0.12
CA ALA A 89 5.19 -21.06 0.73
C ALA A 89 5.87 -20.30 1.87
N GLU A 90 5.89 -18.96 1.82
CA GLU A 90 6.49 -18.11 2.85
C GLU A 90 5.52 -17.96 4.03
N TYR A 91 4.25 -17.73 3.72
CA TYR A 91 3.21 -17.67 4.74
C TYR A 91 3.06 -19.01 5.48
N LYS A 92 3.25 -20.13 4.80
CA LYS A 92 3.27 -21.45 5.44
C LYS A 92 4.41 -21.59 6.46
N GLN A 93 5.59 -21.06 6.17
CA GLN A 93 6.71 -21.07 7.12
C GLN A 93 6.38 -20.28 8.38
N PHE A 94 5.67 -19.15 8.23
CA PHE A 94 5.15 -18.38 9.35
C PHE A 94 4.17 -19.19 10.20
N LEU A 95 3.19 -19.84 9.56
CA LEU A 95 2.22 -20.71 10.26
C LEU A 95 2.90 -21.85 11.03
N ASP A 96 3.83 -22.55 10.37
CA ASP A 96 4.57 -23.65 10.98
C ASP A 96 5.42 -23.17 12.17
N ALA A 97 5.97 -21.94 12.10
CA ALA A 97 6.78 -21.36 13.16
C ALA A 97 5.95 -20.85 14.35
N LYS A 98 4.74 -20.33 14.12
CA LYS A 98 3.86 -19.83 15.18
C LYS A 98 3.08 -20.94 15.86
N GLY A 99 2.58 -21.93 15.12
CA GLY A 99 1.66 -22.92 15.69
C GLY A 99 0.48 -22.24 16.40
N ASP A 100 0.28 -22.55 17.68
CA ASP A 100 -0.77 -21.95 18.53
C ASP A 100 -0.32 -20.67 19.28
N ASP A 101 0.84 -20.11 18.96
CA ASP A 101 1.33 -18.87 19.55
C ASP A 101 0.80 -17.64 18.80
N PHE A 102 -0.30 -17.05 19.27
CA PHE A 102 -0.87 -15.82 18.71
C PHE A 102 -0.29 -14.53 19.32
N SER A 103 0.81 -14.62 20.09
CA SER A 103 1.46 -13.44 20.66
C SER A 103 2.23 -12.62 19.61
N GLY A 104 2.55 -11.36 19.94
CA GLY A 104 3.27 -10.44 19.06
C GLY A 104 2.38 -9.55 18.17
N GLN A 105 1.07 -9.72 18.27
CA GLN A 105 0.07 -8.87 17.63
C GLN A 105 -0.10 -7.54 18.38
N PRO A 106 -0.53 -6.45 17.71
CA PRO A 106 -0.81 -5.18 18.37
C PRO A 106 -2.10 -5.29 19.21
N PRO A 107 -2.32 -4.41 20.19
CA PRO A 107 -3.51 -4.46 21.07
C PRO A 107 -4.85 -4.48 20.32
N GLU A 108 -4.92 -3.84 19.16
CA GLU A 108 -6.08 -3.80 18.26
C GLU A 108 -6.45 -5.19 17.73
N CYS A 109 -5.50 -6.12 17.73
CA CYS A 109 -5.61 -7.50 17.27
C CYS A 109 -5.75 -8.50 18.41
N ALA A 110 -6.03 -8.06 19.64
CA ALA A 110 -6.19 -8.95 20.80
C ALA A 110 -7.34 -9.98 20.68
N TRP A 111 -8.20 -9.82 19.67
CA TRP A 111 -9.29 -10.73 19.35
C TRP A 111 -8.87 -11.86 18.40
N ASN A 112 -7.73 -11.73 17.72
CA ASN A 112 -7.31 -12.67 16.70
C ASN A 112 -6.56 -13.86 17.32
N ASP A 113 -7.14 -15.04 17.21
CA ASP A 113 -6.69 -16.29 17.80
C ASP A 113 -6.42 -17.38 16.74
N SER A 114 -6.26 -16.97 15.48
CA SER A 114 -5.81 -17.81 14.37
C SER A 114 -4.96 -16.97 13.42
N PHE A 115 -4.01 -17.59 12.76
CA PHE A 115 -3.30 -16.98 11.61
C PHE A 115 -3.58 -17.70 10.29
N VAL A 116 -4.33 -18.80 10.34
CA VAL A 116 -4.64 -19.63 9.18
C VAL A 116 -5.54 -18.81 8.26
N PRO A 117 -5.07 -18.43 7.05
CA PRO A 117 -5.89 -17.67 6.12
C PRO A 117 -7.09 -18.49 5.68
N GLY A 118 -8.20 -17.80 5.48
CA GLY A 118 -9.48 -18.47 5.34
C GLY A 118 -10.21 -18.57 6.66
N TRP A 119 -11.46 -19.02 6.56
CA TRP A 119 -12.40 -18.93 7.65
C TRP A 119 -13.28 -20.18 7.62
N GLU A 120 -13.27 -20.97 8.70
CA GLU A 120 -14.14 -22.14 8.88
C GLU A 120 -15.56 -21.75 9.33
N ASP A 121 -16.21 -20.78 8.67
CA ASP A 121 -17.62 -20.46 8.95
C ASP A 121 -18.45 -20.58 7.68
N ALA A 122 -19.39 -21.49 7.75
CA ALA A 122 -20.38 -21.74 6.72
C ALA A 122 -21.31 -20.54 6.47
N ALA A 123 -21.32 -19.50 7.32
CA ALA A 123 -22.25 -18.37 7.21
C ALA A 123 -21.90 -17.33 6.14
N HIS A 124 -20.66 -17.26 5.66
CA HIS A 124 -20.18 -16.13 4.84
C HIS A 124 -19.63 -16.49 3.45
N GLU A 125 -19.71 -17.77 3.05
CA GLU A 125 -19.52 -18.30 1.67
C GLU A 125 -18.56 -17.50 0.75
N ILE A 126 -17.29 -17.29 1.14
CA ILE A 126 -16.24 -16.84 0.21
C ILE A 126 -15.57 -18.09 -0.40
N PRO A 127 -15.96 -18.56 -1.60
CA PRO A 127 -15.62 -19.91 -2.09
C PRO A 127 -14.14 -20.13 -2.38
N GLN A 128 -13.36 -19.05 -2.47
CA GLN A 128 -11.94 -19.09 -2.78
C GLN A 128 -11.04 -19.08 -1.54
N CYS A 129 -11.59 -18.75 -0.36
CA CYS A 129 -10.88 -18.79 0.92
C CYS A 129 -11.14 -20.07 1.71
N SER A 130 -11.98 -20.97 1.19
CA SER A 130 -12.31 -22.27 1.80
C SER A 130 -11.45 -23.42 1.27
N VAL A 131 -10.61 -23.17 0.27
CA VAL A 131 -9.71 -24.18 -0.30
C VAL A 131 -8.27 -23.86 0.12
N TRP A 132 -7.69 -24.76 0.91
CA TRP A 132 -6.33 -24.65 1.41
C TRP A 132 -5.31 -24.98 0.32
N LEU A 133 -5.01 -23.99 -0.54
CA LEU A 133 -4.11 -24.15 -1.69
C LEU A 133 -2.64 -23.96 -1.32
N ILE A 134 -2.32 -23.69 -0.05
CA ILE A 134 -0.97 -23.37 0.42
C ILE A 134 0.05 -24.50 0.12
N ASP A 135 -0.41 -25.76 0.12
CA ASP A 135 0.44 -26.94 -0.08
C ASP A 135 0.55 -27.33 -1.56
N THR A 136 -0.41 -26.93 -2.40
CA THR A 136 -0.47 -27.32 -3.82
C THR A 136 -0.06 -26.22 -4.77
N GLU A 137 -0.12 -24.96 -4.35
CA GLU A 137 0.18 -23.78 -5.17
C GLU A 137 1.10 -22.79 -4.44
N PRO A 138 2.31 -23.24 -4.01
CA PRO A 138 3.19 -22.50 -3.10
C PRO A 138 3.62 -21.11 -3.58
N ASP A 139 3.51 -20.85 -4.87
CA ASP A 139 3.96 -19.62 -5.53
C ASP A 139 2.84 -18.59 -5.74
N ARG A 140 1.61 -18.87 -5.27
CA ARG A 140 0.51 -17.91 -5.30
C ARG A 140 0.62 -16.88 -4.19
N ALA A 141 0.11 -15.68 -4.44
CA ALA A 141 0.04 -14.61 -3.45
C ALA A 141 -0.74 -15.13 -2.24
N ALA A 142 -0.14 -14.99 -1.06
CA ALA A 142 -0.85 -15.24 0.18
C ALA A 142 -1.95 -14.20 0.32
N ASN A 143 -3.18 -14.68 0.47
CA ASN A 143 -4.40 -13.91 0.52
C ASN A 143 -5.38 -14.50 1.54
N CYS A 144 -6.62 -13.98 1.59
CA CYS A 144 -7.63 -14.43 2.56
C CYS A 144 -7.19 -14.22 4.01
N MET A 145 -6.43 -13.15 4.25
CA MET A 145 -5.91 -12.81 5.57
C MET A 145 -6.48 -11.47 6.02
N ASP A 146 -6.69 -11.33 7.32
CA ASP A 146 -7.04 -10.04 7.88
C ASP A 146 -5.80 -9.17 8.12
N PHE A 147 -6.01 -7.98 8.67
CA PHE A 147 -4.91 -7.07 8.98
C PHE A 147 -3.94 -7.64 10.03
N CYS A 148 -4.48 -8.37 11.01
CA CYS A 148 -3.74 -8.90 12.15
C CYS A 148 -2.82 -10.06 11.74
N ASP A 149 -3.29 -10.90 10.83
CA ASP A 149 -2.52 -11.91 10.13
C ASP A 149 -1.34 -11.28 9.36
N ALA A 150 -1.64 -10.29 8.53
CA ALA A 150 -0.65 -9.57 7.72
C ALA A 150 0.41 -8.89 8.62
N TRP A 151 -0.02 -8.28 9.71
CA TRP A 151 0.87 -7.68 10.70
C TRP A 151 1.78 -8.74 11.33
N ALA A 152 1.20 -9.83 11.83
CA ALA A 152 1.94 -10.89 12.53
C ALA A 152 2.95 -11.57 11.60
N TYR A 153 2.58 -11.81 10.34
CA TYR A 153 3.48 -12.33 9.32
C TYR A 153 4.69 -11.41 9.12
N CYS A 154 4.46 -10.12 8.88
CA CYS A 154 5.57 -9.18 8.69
C CYS A 154 6.46 -9.09 9.93
N ALA A 155 5.86 -9.05 11.13
CA ALA A 155 6.62 -9.02 12.38
C ALA A 155 7.49 -10.28 12.57
N TRP A 156 6.93 -11.47 12.32
CA TRP A 156 7.68 -12.74 12.36
C TRP A 156 8.82 -12.76 11.34
N ALA A 157 8.60 -12.19 10.15
CA ALA A 157 9.62 -12.10 9.12
C ALA A 157 10.76 -11.12 9.45
N GLY A 158 10.71 -10.42 10.59
CA GLY A 158 11.68 -9.38 10.96
C GLY A 158 11.44 -8.06 10.21
N LYS A 159 10.20 -7.82 9.77
CA LYS A 159 9.75 -6.69 8.95
C LYS A 159 8.54 -6.03 9.62
N ARG A 160 7.86 -5.14 8.90
CA ARG A 160 6.60 -4.49 9.29
C ARG A 160 5.70 -4.31 8.07
N LEU A 161 4.42 -4.02 8.28
CA LEU A 161 3.61 -3.52 7.17
C LEU A 161 4.17 -2.19 6.66
N CYS A 162 4.02 -1.96 5.35
CA CYS A 162 4.39 -0.69 4.74
C CYS A 162 3.51 0.44 5.27
N GLY A 163 4.10 1.62 5.37
CA GLY A 163 3.51 2.73 6.11
C GLY A 163 3.83 4.09 5.56
N VAL A 164 3.82 5.05 6.47
CA VAL A 164 4.20 6.42 6.16
C VAL A 164 5.61 6.70 6.65
N ARG A 165 6.32 7.53 5.91
CA ARG A 165 7.64 8.02 6.25
C ARG A 165 7.63 8.69 7.61
N GLY A 166 8.66 8.40 8.41
CA GLY A 166 8.82 8.96 9.76
C GLY A 166 7.89 8.35 10.81
N ALA A 167 7.04 7.37 10.45
CA ALA A 167 6.30 6.60 11.45
C ALA A 167 7.26 5.79 12.34
N ALA A 168 6.84 5.56 13.58
CA ALA A 168 7.59 4.71 14.49
C ALA A 168 7.59 3.26 13.98
N PRO A 169 8.76 2.61 13.87
CA PRO A 169 8.87 1.23 13.41
C PRO A 169 8.00 0.27 14.21
N GLY A 170 7.31 -0.63 13.53
CA GLY A 170 6.46 -1.65 14.16
C GLY A 170 5.28 -1.07 14.96
N LYS A 171 4.86 0.16 14.67
CA LYS A 171 3.66 0.77 15.25
C LYS A 171 2.63 1.11 14.17
N LEU A 172 1.36 1.15 14.59
CA LEU A 172 0.29 1.68 13.76
C LEU A 172 0.48 3.19 13.59
N SER A 173 0.32 3.66 12.37
CA SER A 173 0.21 5.08 12.07
C SER A 173 -1.28 5.44 12.16
N LEU A 174 -1.69 5.95 13.33
CA LEU A 174 -3.07 6.32 13.59
C LEU A 174 -3.35 7.74 13.11
N PHE A 175 -4.33 7.87 12.24
CA PHE A 175 -4.78 9.15 11.68
C PHE A 175 -6.16 9.52 12.23
N ALA A 176 -6.58 10.76 12.01
CA ALA A 176 -7.97 11.17 12.23
C ALA A 176 -8.79 10.83 10.97
N ASP A 177 -10.10 10.67 11.15
CA ASP A 177 -11.06 10.32 10.10
C ASP A 177 -10.80 11.04 8.76
N GLY A 178 -10.61 10.27 7.69
CA GLY A 178 -10.41 10.76 6.32
C GLY A 178 -9.04 11.37 6.06
N GLN A 179 -8.09 11.31 7.00
CA GLN A 179 -6.69 11.74 6.78
C GLN A 179 -5.84 10.61 6.21
N GLU A 180 -6.11 9.37 6.59
CA GLU A 180 -5.47 8.17 6.04
C GLU A 180 -5.66 8.09 4.52
N GLU A 181 -6.85 8.47 4.03
CA GLU A 181 -7.13 8.46 2.60
C GLU A 181 -6.31 9.49 1.81
N GLN A 182 -5.86 10.54 2.49
CA GLN A 182 -5.06 11.62 1.92
C GLN A 182 -3.57 11.29 1.94
N VAL A 183 -3.09 10.50 2.90
CA VAL A 183 -1.67 10.18 3.02
C VAL A 183 -1.27 8.99 2.15
N ALA A 184 -2.15 7.99 2.02
CA ALA A 184 -1.88 6.79 1.22
C ALA A 184 -1.48 7.06 -0.25
N PRO A 185 -2.12 7.98 -1.00
CA PRO A 185 -1.74 8.30 -2.38
C PRO A 185 -0.67 9.40 -2.48
N THR A 186 0.16 9.59 -1.44
CA THR A 186 1.21 10.62 -1.44
C THR A 186 2.60 10.00 -1.32
N ARG A 187 3.62 10.79 -1.64
CA ARG A 187 5.03 10.40 -1.46
C ARG A 187 5.41 10.16 0.00
N GLU A 188 4.57 10.48 0.97
CA GLU A 188 4.82 10.08 2.35
C GLU A 188 4.50 8.59 2.58
N SER A 189 3.66 7.96 1.75
CA SER A 189 3.45 6.52 1.79
C SER A 189 4.60 5.78 1.11
N GLU A 190 5.19 4.82 1.83
CA GLU A 190 6.21 3.90 1.31
C GLU A 190 5.71 3.10 0.11
N TRP A 191 4.46 2.64 0.18
CA TRP A 191 3.82 1.90 -0.91
C TRP A 191 3.68 2.75 -2.18
N PHE A 192 3.08 3.93 -2.06
CA PHE A 192 2.88 4.85 -3.19
C PHE A 192 4.20 5.31 -3.79
N ASN A 193 5.19 5.61 -2.95
CA ASN A 193 6.51 6.01 -3.42
C ASN A 193 7.14 4.95 -4.34
N VAL A 194 6.98 3.67 -4.02
CA VAL A 194 7.46 2.59 -4.91
C VAL A 194 6.61 2.48 -6.17
N CYS A 195 5.28 2.38 -6.02
CA CYS A 195 4.38 2.20 -7.16
C CYS A 195 4.55 3.33 -8.19
N SER A 196 4.61 4.58 -7.76
CA SER A 196 4.68 5.73 -8.66
C SER A 196 6.10 6.11 -9.08
N GLN A 197 7.10 5.27 -8.76
CA GLN A 197 8.52 5.54 -8.99
C GLN A 197 8.94 6.93 -8.46
N GLY A 198 8.64 7.20 -7.19
CA GLY A 198 8.87 8.50 -6.57
C GLY A 198 7.91 9.59 -7.04
N GLY A 199 6.69 9.24 -7.45
CA GLY A 199 5.68 10.15 -7.98
C GLY A 199 6.01 10.68 -9.37
N THR A 200 6.70 9.89 -10.20
CA THR A 200 7.03 10.21 -11.59
C THR A 200 6.10 9.56 -12.59
N THR A 201 5.40 8.48 -12.20
CA THR A 201 4.46 7.76 -13.07
C THR A 201 3.12 7.49 -12.38
N LYS A 202 2.03 7.48 -13.17
CA LYS A 202 0.68 7.16 -12.67
C LYS A 202 0.46 5.67 -12.36
N TYR A 203 1.11 4.80 -13.12
CA TYR A 203 1.15 3.34 -12.95
C TYR A 203 2.60 2.92 -12.66
N PRO A 204 2.86 1.69 -12.17
CA PRO A 204 4.22 1.19 -11.94
C PRO A 204 5.15 1.40 -13.13
N TYR A 205 4.61 1.32 -14.34
CA TYR A 205 5.36 1.28 -15.57
C TYR A 205 5.29 2.54 -16.45
N GLY A 206 4.50 3.55 -16.08
CA GLY A 206 4.28 4.73 -16.92
C GLY A 206 2.98 5.47 -16.62
N ASP A 207 2.63 6.44 -17.45
CA ASP A 207 1.44 7.29 -17.25
C ASP A 207 0.17 6.79 -17.94
N ALA A 208 0.34 6.01 -19.01
CA ALA A 208 -0.76 5.42 -19.76
C ALA A 208 -1.12 4.05 -19.18
N TYR A 209 -2.41 3.82 -18.96
CA TYR A 209 -2.91 2.49 -18.61
C TYR A 209 -2.74 1.53 -19.79
N GLU A 210 -2.14 0.38 -19.53
CA GLU A 210 -1.98 -0.72 -20.48
C GLU A 210 -2.76 -1.94 -19.99
N PRO A 211 -3.97 -2.21 -20.53
CA PRO A 211 -4.79 -3.34 -20.10
C PRO A 211 -4.05 -4.68 -20.23
N GLY A 212 -4.11 -5.51 -19.19
CA GLY A 212 -3.48 -6.82 -19.14
C GLY A 212 -1.97 -6.78 -18.83
N ARG A 213 -1.37 -5.59 -18.69
CA ARG A 213 0.04 -5.46 -18.30
C ARG A 213 0.28 -5.89 -16.86
N CYS A 214 -0.64 -5.51 -15.98
CA CYS A 214 -0.70 -6.00 -14.60
C CYS A 214 -1.71 -7.14 -14.49
N ILE A 215 -1.77 -7.78 -13.31
CA ILE A 215 -2.81 -8.76 -13.00
C ILE A 215 -4.11 -7.99 -12.74
N ASP A 216 -4.77 -7.60 -13.82
CA ASP A 216 -6.04 -6.85 -13.88
C ASP A 216 -7.14 -7.69 -14.55
N GLN A 217 -8.36 -7.14 -14.62
CA GLN A 217 -9.50 -7.85 -15.21
C GLN A 217 -9.23 -8.31 -16.65
N THR A 218 -8.51 -7.51 -17.45
CA THR A 218 -8.18 -7.87 -18.84
C THR A 218 -7.23 -9.06 -18.91
N LYS A 219 -6.24 -9.12 -18.01
CA LYS A 219 -5.35 -10.29 -17.92
C LYS A 219 -6.14 -11.54 -17.51
N ILE A 220 -7.02 -11.43 -16.52
CA ILE A 220 -7.85 -12.56 -16.06
C ILE A 220 -8.80 -13.04 -17.16
N ASP A 221 -9.40 -12.14 -17.92
CA ASP A 221 -10.27 -12.50 -19.04
C ASP A 221 -9.52 -13.28 -20.13
N ALA A 222 -8.22 -13.00 -20.32
CA ALA A 222 -7.38 -13.64 -21.31
C ALA A 222 -6.76 -14.97 -20.84
N GLU A 223 -6.31 -15.03 -19.59
CA GLU A 223 -5.51 -16.14 -19.04
C GLU A 223 -6.30 -17.05 -18.08
N GLY A 224 -7.47 -16.62 -17.61
CA GLY A 224 -8.31 -17.32 -16.66
C GLY A 224 -8.02 -16.98 -15.19
N GLN A 225 -8.94 -17.35 -14.30
CA GLN A 225 -8.90 -17.01 -12.87
C GLN A 225 -7.69 -17.57 -12.13
N ASP A 226 -7.07 -18.65 -12.62
CA ASP A 226 -5.87 -19.22 -12.00
C ASP A 226 -4.64 -18.29 -12.07
N SER A 227 -4.66 -17.31 -12.97
CA SER A 227 -3.60 -16.29 -13.07
C SER A 227 -3.73 -15.16 -12.03
N ALA A 228 -4.86 -15.07 -11.31
CA ALA A 228 -5.19 -13.98 -10.39
C ALA A 228 -4.21 -13.78 -9.23
N LEU A 229 -3.57 -14.87 -8.79
CA LEU A 229 -2.65 -14.87 -7.67
C LEU A 229 -1.24 -15.26 -8.08
N ALA A 230 -0.94 -15.33 -9.39
CA ALA A 230 0.35 -15.80 -9.87
C ALA A 230 1.45 -14.75 -9.61
N VAL A 231 2.29 -14.97 -8.60
CA VAL A 231 3.41 -14.06 -8.28
C VAL A 231 4.71 -14.47 -8.98
N ARG A 232 4.79 -15.73 -9.46
CA ARG A 232 6.04 -16.39 -9.86
C ARG A 232 6.72 -15.83 -11.11
N ASP A 233 5.99 -15.14 -11.98
CA ASP A 233 6.56 -14.55 -13.21
C ASP A 233 6.94 -13.08 -13.03
N ALA A 234 7.07 -12.59 -11.80
CA ALA A 234 7.48 -11.24 -11.46
C ALA A 234 8.60 -10.71 -12.39
N VAL A 235 9.68 -11.48 -12.60
CA VAL A 235 10.83 -11.04 -13.41
C VAL A 235 10.50 -10.78 -14.89
N ASP A 236 9.54 -11.53 -15.45
CA ASP A 236 9.02 -11.36 -16.82
C ASP A 236 7.77 -10.45 -16.84
N ASN A 237 7.22 -10.12 -15.66
CA ASN A 237 6.06 -9.26 -15.52
C ASN A 237 6.46 -7.80 -15.79
N ALA A 238 5.88 -7.23 -16.84
CA ALA A 238 6.07 -5.83 -17.20
C ALA A 238 5.35 -4.84 -16.24
N CYS A 239 4.59 -5.34 -15.26
CA CYS A 239 3.96 -4.60 -14.16
C CYS A 239 4.96 -4.26 -13.04
N ARG A 240 5.96 -3.44 -13.37
CA ARG A 240 7.01 -2.97 -12.46
C ARG A 240 7.54 -1.61 -12.89
N GLY A 241 8.36 -1.01 -12.02
CA GLY A 241 9.14 0.19 -12.34
C GLY A 241 9.98 0.04 -13.61
N THR A 242 10.35 1.17 -14.20
CA THR A 242 11.25 1.21 -15.38
C THR A 242 12.64 1.71 -15.03
N ASN A 243 12.79 2.37 -13.87
CA ASN A 243 14.07 2.88 -13.39
C ASN A 243 14.46 2.21 -12.08
N SER A 244 15.77 2.00 -11.90
CA SER A 244 16.32 1.56 -10.63
C SER A 244 16.06 2.58 -9.52
N PRO A 245 15.71 2.14 -8.29
CA PRO A 245 15.53 0.75 -7.85
C PRO A 245 14.12 0.18 -8.04
N TYR A 246 13.18 0.96 -8.56
CA TYR A 246 11.76 0.57 -8.67
C TYR A 246 11.51 -0.57 -9.66
N ASP A 247 12.40 -0.77 -10.63
CA ASP A 247 12.38 -1.88 -11.59
C ASP A 247 12.63 -3.27 -10.97
N ALA A 248 13.04 -3.30 -9.70
CA ALA A 248 13.19 -4.52 -8.92
C ALA A 248 11.95 -4.87 -8.07
N VAL A 249 10.87 -4.06 -8.11
CA VAL A 249 9.64 -4.32 -7.34
C VAL A 249 8.47 -4.59 -8.29
N TYR A 250 7.78 -5.71 -8.05
CA TYR A 250 6.79 -6.30 -8.94
C TYR A 250 5.41 -6.32 -8.32
N ASN A 251 4.36 -6.32 -9.12
CA ASN A 251 2.97 -6.43 -8.65
C ASN A 251 2.64 -5.36 -7.59
N MET A 252 3.06 -4.11 -7.86
CA MET A 252 2.55 -2.94 -7.13
C MET A 252 1.17 -2.52 -7.65
N SER A 253 0.62 -3.20 -8.65
CA SER A 253 -0.74 -2.95 -9.13
C SER A 253 -1.38 -4.28 -9.55
N GLY A 254 -2.57 -4.55 -9.05
CA GLY A 254 -3.33 -5.76 -9.34
C GLY A 254 -2.95 -6.91 -8.40
N SER A 255 -3.26 -8.15 -8.80
CA SER A 255 -3.11 -9.33 -7.93
C SER A 255 -3.94 -9.13 -6.66
N VAL A 256 -3.30 -8.97 -5.50
CA VAL A 256 -3.95 -8.73 -4.21
C VAL A 256 -3.77 -7.29 -3.77
N MET A 257 -4.77 -6.78 -3.06
CA MET A 257 -4.63 -5.56 -2.28
C MET A 257 -3.71 -5.84 -1.09
N GLN A 258 -2.94 -4.83 -0.70
CA GLN A 258 -1.89 -4.95 0.31
C GLN A 258 -2.26 -4.11 1.52
N TRP A 259 -2.37 -4.77 2.69
CA TRP A 259 -2.54 -4.10 3.98
C TRP A 259 -1.37 -3.17 4.30
N LEU A 260 -1.68 -1.94 4.72
CA LEU A 260 -0.71 -0.96 5.22
C LEU A 260 -0.93 -0.67 6.71
N ASN A 261 0.10 -0.26 7.45
CA ASN A 261 -0.05 0.17 8.86
C ASN A 261 -0.59 1.61 9.01
N ILE A 262 -1.38 2.07 8.05
CA ILE A 262 -2.01 3.40 8.03
C ILE A 262 -3.47 3.19 8.40
N CYS A 263 -3.88 3.65 9.58
CA CYS A 263 -5.16 3.22 10.16
C CYS A 263 -5.93 4.37 10.81
N TYR A 264 -7.25 4.21 10.86
CA TYR A 264 -8.18 5.01 11.63
C TYR A 264 -9.19 4.09 12.30
N THR A 265 -9.34 4.20 13.62
CA THR A 265 -10.39 3.54 14.43
C THR A 265 -10.81 2.13 13.98
N GLY A 266 -9.88 1.17 14.00
CA GLY A 266 -10.18 -0.23 13.66
C GLY A 266 -10.35 -0.50 12.16
N GLU A 267 -10.01 0.46 11.31
CA GLU A 267 -9.89 0.33 9.86
C GLU A 267 -8.48 0.71 9.44
N CYS A 268 -7.96 0.03 8.42
CA CYS A 268 -6.62 0.24 7.89
C CYS A 268 -6.66 0.30 6.36
N VAL A 269 -5.71 1.04 5.80
CA VAL A 269 -5.59 1.22 4.35
C VAL A 269 -5.21 -0.09 3.67
N ILE A 270 -5.87 -0.32 2.53
CA ILE A 270 -5.55 -1.35 1.55
C ILE A 270 -5.21 -0.68 0.21
N GLN A 271 -4.12 -1.09 -0.43
CA GLN A 271 -3.57 -0.44 -1.63
C GLN A 271 -3.20 -1.43 -2.73
N GLY A 272 -2.96 -0.95 -3.95
CA GLY A 272 -2.52 -1.75 -5.11
C GLY A 272 -3.63 -2.31 -6.00
N GLY A 273 -4.84 -2.39 -5.49
CA GLY A 273 -5.99 -2.93 -6.22
C GLY A 273 -5.94 -4.45 -6.36
N ARG A 274 -6.82 -5.03 -7.18
CA ARG A 274 -7.03 -6.48 -7.27
C ARG A 274 -7.31 -6.97 -8.68
N TRP A 275 -7.17 -8.27 -8.91
CA TRP A 275 -7.28 -8.91 -10.23
C TRP A 275 -8.59 -8.70 -11.00
N HIS A 276 -9.67 -8.28 -10.36
CA HIS A 276 -10.96 -8.04 -11.01
C HIS A 276 -11.36 -6.55 -11.08
N MET A 277 -10.36 -5.66 -11.02
CA MET A 277 -10.55 -4.22 -11.23
C MET A 277 -9.91 -3.75 -12.54
N GLU A 278 -10.50 -2.70 -13.10
CA GLU A 278 -9.94 -1.96 -14.23
C GLU A 278 -9.10 -0.77 -13.74
N ALA A 279 -8.07 -0.39 -14.49
CA ALA A 279 -7.28 0.83 -14.28
C ALA A 279 -6.65 0.96 -12.88
N LEU A 280 -5.59 0.20 -12.63
CA LEU A 280 -4.90 0.08 -11.35
C LEU A 280 -3.80 1.15 -11.15
N SER A 281 -4.18 2.43 -11.09
CA SER A 281 -3.18 3.51 -10.89
C SER A 281 -2.70 3.57 -9.45
N CYS A 282 -1.43 3.97 -9.25
CA CYS A 282 -0.83 4.11 -7.93
C CYS A 282 -1.54 5.14 -7.03
N GLU A 283 -2.10 6.18 -7.63
CA GLU A 283 -2.85 7.24 -6.93
C GLU A 283 -4.26 6.78 -6.52
N HIS A 284 -4.74 5.67 -7.06
CA HIS A 284 -6.07 5.19 -6.70
C HIS A 284 -6.00 4.59 -5.30
N ASN A 285 -6.59 5.28 -4.35
CA ASN A 285 -6.78 4.75 -3.02
C ASN A 285 -8.00 3.83 -3.04
N TYR A 286 -7.77 2.54 -2.79
CA TYR A 286 -8.84 1.54 -2.73
C TYR A 286 -9.61 1.55 -1.40
N GLY A 287 -9.21 2.46 -0.50
CA GLY A 287 -9.93 2.82 0.71
C GLY A 287 -9.33 2.23 1.96
N VAL A 288 -10.14 2.26 3.01
CA VAL A 288 -9.90 1.58 4.27
C VAL A 288 -10.79 0.36 4.38
N ALA A 289 -10.30 -0.67 5.06
CA ALA A 289 -11.09 -1.83 5.42
C ALA A 289 -10.96 -2.08 6.92
N SER A 290 -12.03 -2.59 7.54
CA SER A 290 -12.00 -3.08 8.91
C SER A 290 -10.82 -4.03 9.10
N ILE A 291 -10.10 -3.93 10.23
CA ILE A 291 -8.99 -4.85 10.55
C ILE A 291 -9.41 -6.32 10.65
N ARG A 292 -10.73 -6.58 10.69
CA ARG A 292 -11.35 -7.92 10.68
C ARG A 292 -11.78 -8.36 9.28
N SER A 293 -11.62 -7.49 8.28
CA SER A 293 -11.99 -7.80 6.90
C SER A 293 -11.09 -8.91 6.40
N LEU A 294 -11.71 -9.97 5.89
CA LEU A 294 -11.03 -11.10 5.29
C LEU A 294 -11.67 -11.34 3.93
N THR A 295 -10.95 -11.00 2.87
CA THR A 295 -11.42 -11.24 1.52
C THR A 295 -10.34 -11.91 0.71
N VAL A 296 -10.75 -12.61 -0.35
CA VAL A 296 -9.82 -13.32 -1.24
C VAL A 296 -8.83 -12.38 -1.92
N VAL A 297 -9.14 -11.10 -1.99
CA VAL A 297 -8.29 -10.08 -2.64
C VAL A 297 -7.35 -9.41 -1.66
N ASP A 298 -7.42 -9.69 -0.35
CA ASP A 298 -6.55 -9.07 0.66
C ASP A 298 -5.34 -9.95 0.92
N GLY A 299 -4.15 -9.39 0.74
CA GLY A 299 -2.86 -10.03 0.98
C GLY A 299 -1.85 -9.07 1.61
N VAL A 300 -0.57 -9.40 1.51
CA VAL A 300 0.48 -8.66 2.23
C VAL A 300 1.78 -8.51 1.45
N ARG A 301 2.41 -7.36 1.66
CA ARG A 301 3.80 -7.05 1.32
C ARG A 301 4.42 -6.32 2.49
N CYS A 302 5.61 -6.73 2.91
CA CYS A 302 6.26 -6.13 4.06
C CYS A 302 7.28 -5.06 3.65
N CYS A 303 7.47 -4.09 4.54
CA CYS A 303 8.53 -3.11 4.53
C CYS A 303 9.43 -3.28 5.75
N ALA A 304 10.62 -2.68 5.73
CA ALA A 304 11.52 -2.61 6.87
C ALA A 304 12.30 -1.31 6.81
N ASP A 305 12.79 -0.84 7.95
CA ASP A 305 13.66 0.32 7.96
C ASP A 305 15.02 -0.06 7.38
N ALA A 306 15.58 0.83 6.56
CA ALA A 306 16.94 0.63 6.10
C ALA A 306 17.90 0.82 7.28
N VAL A 307 18.98 0.05 7.24
CA VAL A 307 20.02 0.06 8.27
C VAL A 307 21.31 0.59 7.68
N PRO A 308 22.16 1.29 8.48
CA PRO A 308 23.45 1.72 8.01
C PRO A 308 24.26 0.53 7.49
N LYS A 309 24.89 0.71 6.34
CA LYS A 309 25.79 -0.29 5.79
C LYS A 309 27.05 -0.37 6.64
N THR A 310 27.42 -1.57 7.05
CA THR A 310 28.61 -1.85 7.88
C THR A 310 29.31 -3.11 7.37
N GLU A 311 30.52 -3.41 7.81
CA GLU A 311 31.17 -4.68 7.44
C GLU A 311 30.36 -5.92 7.87
N SER A 312 29.65 -5.82 9.00
CA SER A 312 28.73 -6.86 9.50
C SER A 312 27.36 -6.87 8.79
N ASN A 313 27.08 -5.85 7.99
CA ASN A 313 25.81 -5.64 7.29
C ASN A 313 26.08 -5.00 5.92
N PRO A 314 26.63 -5.78 4.98
CA PRO A 314 27.12 -5.26 3.70
C PRO A 314 26.01 -4.86 2.72
#